data_AF-A0AAX0S672-F1
#
_entry.id   AF-A0AAX0S672-F1
#
_cell.length_a   1.000
_cell.length_b   1.000
_cell.length_c   1.000
_cell.angle_alpha   90.00
_cell.angle_beta   90.00
_cell.angle_gamma   90.00
#
_symmetry.space_group_name_H-M   'P 1'
#
loop_
_entity.id
_entity.type
_entity.pdbx_description
1 polymer ?
#
loop_
_entity_poly.entity_id
_entity_poly.type
_entity_poly.pdbx_seq_one_letter_code
_entity_poly.pdbx_strand_id
1 'polypeptide(L)' 'MLGLSLGANDVASAKTKVKTYKNCTALNKDYKGGVARSSSVKNKGGKTKYKPHVSRVLYDANKKSDRDKDLIACER' A
#
# COMPACT_ATOMS: atom_id res chain seq x y z
N MET A 1 -45.80 -22.41 -2.27
CA MET A 1 -45.27 -21.08 -1.90
C MET A 1 -43.75 -21.15 -1.95
N LEU A 2 -43.15 -20.73 -3.07
CA LEU A 2 -41.70 -20.64 -3.28
C LEU A 2 -41.15 -19.45 -2.48
N GLY A 3 -40.49 -19.71 -1.36
CA GLY A 3 -39.77 -18.69 -0.58
C GLY A 3 -38.28 -18.71 -0.92
N LEU A 4 -37.86 -17.84 -1.85
CA LEU A 4 -36.47 -17.70 -2.28
C LEU A 4 -35.60 -17.14 -1.13
N SER A 5 -34.71 -17.98 -0.61
CA SER A 5 -33.68 -17.60 0.35
C SER A 5 -32.68 -16.65 -0.34
N LEU A 6 -32.67 -15.36 0.04
CA LEU A 6 -31.60 -14.45 -0.37
C LEU A 6 -30.35 -14.78 0.46
N GLY A 7 -29.41 -15.47 -0.18
CA GLY A 7 -28.09 -15.76 0.36
C GLY A 7 -27.38 -14.46 0.76
N ALA A 8 -26.79 -14.48 1.95
CA ALA A 8 -25.86 -13.47 2.41
C ALA A 8 -24.73 -13.38 1.38
N ASN A 9 -24.62 -12.22 0.72
CA ASN A 9 -23.41 -11.88 -0.01
C ASN A 9 -22.34 -11.58 1.03
N ASP A 10 -21.65 -12.63 1.48
CA ASP A 10 -20.35 -12.50 2.13
C ASP A 10 -19.41 -11.84 1.12
N VAL A 11 -19.40 -10.50 1.16
CA VAL A 11 -18.34 -9.70 0.57
C VAL A 11 -17.10 -10.07 1.37
N ALA A 12 -16.41 -11.12 0.93
CA ALA A 12 -15.13 -11.53 1.43
C ALA A 12 -14.17 -10.36 1.17
N SER A 13 -14.16 -9.41 2.11
CA SER A 13 -13.12 -8.42 2.22
C SER A 13 -11.87 -9.23 2.47
N ALA A 14 -11.14 -9.51 1.39
CA ALA A 14 -9.79 -10.02 1.43
C ALA A 14 -9.00 -8.96 2.21
N LYS A 15 -8.99 -9.11 3.54
CA LYS A 15 -8.08 -8.41 4.45
C LYS A 15 -6.71 -8.99 4.12
N THR A 16 -6.15 -8.53 3.00
CA THR A 16 -4.74 -8.67 2.69
C THR A 16 -4.02 -8.25 3.95
N LYS A 17 -3.41 -9.21 4.67
CA LYS A 17 -2.68 -8.92 5.90
C LYS A 17 -1.65 -7.86 5.57
N VAL A 18 -1.95 -6.62 5.92
CA VAL A 18 -1.13 -5.50 5.47
C VAL A 18 0.16 -5.58 6.24
N LYS A 19 1.26 -5.79 5.52
CA LYS A 19 2.58 -5.97 6.13
C LYS A 19 3.10 -4.61 6.58
N THR A 20 3.13 -4.40 7.89
CA THR A 20 3.78 -3.23 8.49
C THR A 20 5.25 -3.53 8.72
N TYR A 21 6.10 -2.67 8.18
CA TYR A 21 7.55 -2.76 8.37
C TYR A 21 7.98 -1.89 9.55
N LYS A 22 9.00 -2.35 10.27
CA LYS A 22 9.60 -1.58 11.36
C LYS A 22 10.39 -0.37 10.84
N ASN A 23 10.99 -0.49 9.66
CA ASN A 23 11.82 0.54 9.04
C ASN A 23 11.83 0.41 7.51
N CYS A 24 12.35 1.44 6.84
CA CYS A 24 12.44 1.48 5.38
C CYS A 24 13.35 0.40 4.79
N THR A 25 14.41 0.00 5.49
CA THR A 25 15.30 -1.07 5.02
C THR A 25 14.55 -2.39 4.86
N ALA A 26 13.66 -2.74 5.80
CA ALA A 26 12.86 -3.95 5.73
C ALA A 26 11.81 -3.85 4.61
N LEU A 27 11.18 -2.68 4.44
CA LEU A 27 10.23 -2.44 3.35
C LEU A 27 10.94 -2.52 1.98
N ASN A 28 12.12 -1.92 1.83
CA ASN A 28 12.86 -1.89 0.58
C ASN A 28 13.47 -3.23 0.16
N LYS A 29 13.57 -4.19 1.08
CA LYS A 29 13.91 -5.58 0.73
C LYS A 29 12.81 -6.23 -0.11
N ASP A 30 11.55 -6.00 0.26
CA ASP A 30 10.39 -6.51 -0.47
C ASP A 30 10.02 -5.57 -1.65
N TYR A 31 10.10 -4.25 -1.44
CA TYR A 31 9.72 -3.21 -2.38
C TYR A 31 10.86 -2.20 -2.61
N LYS A 32 11.80 -2.52 -3.51
CA LYS A 32 13.02 -1.74 -3.74
C LYS A 32 12.83 -0.23 -3.94
N GLY A 33 11.74 0.18 -4.59
CA GLY A 33 11.41 1.60 -4.84
C GLY A 33 10.48 2.24 -3.80
N GLY A 34 10.19 1.55 -2.69
CA GLY A 34 9.21 2.02 -1.72
C GLY A 34 7.78 1.68 -2.12
N VAL A 35 6.82 2.27 -1.41
CA VAL A 35 5.39 2.03 -1.62
C VAL A 35 4.68 3.36 -1.80
N ALA A 36 4.04 3.55 -2.95
CA ALA A 36 3.23 4.72 -3.25
C ALA A 36 1.77 4.47 -2.90
N ARG A 37 1.09 5.50 -2.40
CA ARG A 37 -0.34 5.41 -2.06
C ARG A 37 -1.23 5.27 -3.29
N SER A 38 -0.87 5.94 -4.39
CA SER A 38 -1.56 5.84 -5.69
C SER A 38 -0.57 5.96 -6.84
N SER A 39 -0.98 5.50 -8.02
CA SER A 39 -0.20 5.63 -9.26
C SER A 39 -0.09 7.06 -9.75
N SER A 40 -0.95 7.95 -9.26
CA SER A 40 -0.91 9.39 -9.53
C SER A 40 0.10 10.14 -8.65
N VAL A 41 0.63 9.50 -7.60
CA VAL A 41 1.68 10.12 -6.80
C VAL A 41 2.93 10.23 -7.66
N LYS A 42 3.41 11.46 -7.82
CA LYS A 42 4.69 11.76 -8.43
C LYS A 42 5.67 12.04 -7.31
N ASN A 43 6.81 11.35 -7.34
CA ASN A 43 7.90 11.61 -6.41
C ASN A 43 8.28 13.09 -6.49
N LYS A 44 8.21 13.79 -5.35
CA LYS A 44 8.57 15.22 -5.27
C LYS A 44 10.05 15.44 -4.99
N GLY A 45 10.73 14.44 -4.41
CA GLY A 45 12.10 14.53 -3.89
C GLY A 45 13.23 14.27 -4.90
N GLY A 46 12.96 13.65 -6.06
CA GLY A 46 13.98 13.47 -7.11
C GLY A 46 13.75 12.27 -8.02
N LYS A 47 14.77 11.95 -8.85
CA LYS A 47 14.75 10.75 -9.72
C LYS A 47 14.85 9.49 -8.85
N THR A 48 13.71 8.90 -8.48
CA THR A 48 13.67 7.55 -7.89
C THR A 48 14.39 6.59 -8.83
N LYS A 49 15.36 5.83 -8.30
CA LYS A 49 16.08 4.85 -9.13
C LYS A 49 15.19 3.64 -9.46
N TYR A 50 14.17 3.42 -8.65
CA TYR A 50 13.22 2.30 -8.78
C TYR A 50 11.78 2.80 -8.71
N LYS A 51 10.89 2.19 -9.51
CA LYS A 51 9.46 2.50 -9.44
C LYS A 51 8.88 2.02 -8.09
N PRO A 52 8.18 2.88 -7.34
CA PRO A 52 7.51 2.48 -6.12
C PRO A 52 6.34 1.52 -6.42
N HIS A 53 6.07 0.63 -5.49
CA HIS A 53 4.91 -0.25 -5.58
C HIS A 53 3.64 0.51 -5.19
N VAL A 54 2.66 0.57 -6.09
CA VAL A 54 1.41 1.29 -5.83
C VAL A 54 0.47 0.40 -5.01
N SER A 55 0.29 0.74 -3.74
CA SER A 55 -0.67 0.07 -2.87
C SER A 55 -1.11 0.98 -1.74
N ARG A 56 -2.37 1.42 -1.80
CA ARG A 56 -2.96 2.29 -0.79
C ARG A 56 -2.96 1.64 0.60
N VAL A 57 -3.38 0.38 0.69
CA VAL A 57 -3.43 -0.35 1.96
C VAL A 57 -2.04 -0.49 2.58
N LEU A 58 -1.04 -0.86 1.78
CA LEU A 58 0.33 -1.03 2.25
C LEU A 58 0.97 0.30 2.63
N TYR A 59 0.72 1.37 1.86
CA TYR A 59 1.13 2.71 2.21
C TYR A 59 0.47 3.14 3.53
N ASP A 60 -0.85 3.03 3.67
CA ASP A 60 -1.58 3.51 4.84
C ASP A 60 -1.08 2.81 6.14
N ALA A 61 -0.70 1.53 6.06
CA ALA A 61 -0.07 0.80 7.17
C ALA A 61 1.40 1.17 7.46
N ASN A 62 2.11 1.72 6.47
CA ASN A 62 3.51 2.14 6.56
C ASN A 62 3.68 3.67 6.48
N LYS A 63 2.59 4.45 6.56
CA LYS A 63 2.58 5.90 6.37
C LYS A 63 3.50 6.65 7.33
N LYS A 64 3.77 6.05 8.50
CA LYS A 64 4.73 6.56 9.49
C LYS A 64 6.16 6.64 8.97
N SER A 65 6.46 5.91 7.89
CA SER A 65 7.78 5.83 7.28
C SER A 65 7.94 6.82 6.11
N ASP A 66 6.85 7.48 5.70
CA ASP A 66 6.87 8.62 4.78
C ASP A 66 7.23 9.87 5.59
N ARG A 67 8.49 10.32 5.46
CA ARG A 67 9.05 11.39 6.31
C ARG A 67 8.73 12.77 5.77
N ASP A 68 8.67 12.90 4.45
CA ASP A 68 8.47 14.13 3.69
C ASP A 68 7.01 14.30 3.22
N LYS A 69 6.16 13.30 3.47
CA LYS A 69 4.71 13.29 3.23
C LYS A 69 4.37 13.49 1.76
N ASP A 70 5.21 12.96 0.87
CA ASP A 70 5.01 13.04 -0.56
C ASP A 70 4.04 11.96 -1.09
N LEU A 71 3.50 11.13 -0.19
CA LEU A 71 2.64 9.98 -0.45
C LEU A 71 3.38 8.75 -1.01
N ILE A 72 4.71 8.70 -0.83
CA ILE A 72 5.58 7.56 -1.09
C ILE A 72 6.32 7.18 0.20
N ALA A 73 5.99 6.01 0.75
CA ALA A 73 6.71 5.49 1.90
C ALA A 73 8.04 4.88 1.47
N CYS A 74 9.12 5.29 2.14
CA CYS A 74 10.46 4.69 1.99
C CYS A 74 10.99 4.70 0.55
N GLU A 75 10.81 5.83 -0.12
CA GLU A 75 11.36 6.13 -1.45
C GLU A 75 12.89 5.94 -1.52
N ARG A 76 13.38 5.52 -2.70
CA ARG A 76 14.80 5.28 -3.00
C ARG A 76 15.18 5.59 -4.45
#